data_AF-W2RI66-F1
#
_entry.id   AF-W2RI66-F1
#
_cell.length_a   1.000
_cell.length_b   1.000
_cell.length_c   1.000
_cell.angle_alpha   90.00
_cell.angle_beta   90.00
_cell.angle_gamma   90.00
#
_symmetry.space_group_name_H-M   'P 1'
#
loop_
_entity.id
_entity.type
_entity.pdbx_description
1 polymer ?
#
loop_
_entity_poly.entity_id
_entity_poly.type
_entity_poly.pdbx_seq_one_letter_code
_entity_poly.pdbx_strand_id
1 'polypeptide(L)'
;MRLNYEKPSLSRLAQELRRRLVWSISSMEGNFAFGVPELNVCRREAIHLELAQSDECFQHGFLYHNRLDLFGLAIKLRQAREDIMIFSPSISLRTSAELIAATADMERNLAEIDGLLRDEDRYWASRLCRAANQTQLLTVNMALNQNYCDLLRLFLAGYQEAASDTMLAELDPEFLSTRAERAVQYAYSNIAMAEDFTRQYSHLQLYDLDVAVCLYHAAQIVAFVTGPQGTPQAIIQVNQCLHFFKVFYPLSKTAQPMVRDLERLARKLYSNPTRPHLNDRIETDTHDPSELAVAGSTVPKLSIHSLLRQADFPDADHHETSPQTENTVEDEVITGVDEENDPDFSFDPWMGWQGSLDPFGYLQLSDLY
;
A
#
# COMPACT_ATOMS: atom_id res chain seq x y z
N MET A 1 -5.78 26.50 1.19
CA MET A 1 -5.91 26.07 2.60
C MET A 1 -4.64 25.28 2.96
N ARG A 2 -3.78 25.75 3.87
CA ARG A 2 -2.53 25.04 4.26
C ARG A 2 -2.86 23.91 5.25
N LEU A 3 -3.34 22.77 4.74
CA LEU A 3 -3.77 21.63 5.57
C LEU A 3 -2.59 20.83 6.13
N ASN A 4 -1.42 20.96 5.53
CA ASN A 4 -0.20 20.22 5.87
C ASN A 4 0.62 20.85 7.02
N TYR A 5 0.12 21.89 7.69
CA TYR A 5 0.79 22.54 8.82
C TYR A 5 -0.09 22.52 10.07
N GLU A 6 0.57 22.42 11.23
CA GLU A 6 -0.07 22.68 12.52
C GLU A 6 -0.67 24.09 12.54
N LYS A 7 -1.90 24.21 13.07
CA LYS A 7 -2.57 25.51 13.22
C LYS A 7 -3.07 25.65 14.66
N PRO A 8 -2.24 26.20 15.57
CA PRO A 8 -2.57 26.33 16.99
C PRO A 8 -3.85 27.13 17.26
N SER A 9 -4.30 27.94 16.30
CA SER A 9 -5.54 28.71 16.41
C SER A 9 -6.81 27.86 16.23
N LEU A 10 -6.71 26.58 15.86
CA LEU A 10 -7.85 25.68 15.75
C LEU A 10 -8.21 25.06 17.10
N SER A 11 -9.46 24.62 17.22
CA SER A 11 -9.83 23.73 18.32
C SER A 11 -9.02 22.44 18.22
N ARG A 12 -8.78 21.78 19.37
CA ARG A 12 -8.06 20.50 19.43
C ARG A 12 -8.68 19.44 18.53
N LEU A 13 -10.01 19.34 18.56
CA LEU A 13 -10.75 18.41 17.70
C LEU A 13 -10.48 18.70 16.22
N ALA A 14 -10.52 19.96 15.80
CA ALA A 14 -10.25 20.33 14.41
C ALA A 14 -8.77 20.09 14.00
N GLN A 15 -7.83 20.25 14.94
CA GLN A 15 -6.42 19.94 14.70
C GLN A 15 -6.19 18.44 14.55
N GLU A 16 -6.82 17.62 15.41
CA GLU A 16 -6.70 16.15 15.36
C GLU A 16 -7.39 15.56 14.13
N LEU A 17 -8.59 16.04 13.79
CA LEU A 17 -9.27 15.67 12.53
C LEU A 17 -8.40 15.98 11.31
N ARG A 18 -7.67 17.11 11.34
CA ARG A 18 -6.73 17.46 10.28
C ARG A 18 -5.55 16.49 10.21
N ARG A 19 -4.91 16.15 11.35
CA ARG A 19 -3.81 15.17 11.41
C ARG A 19 -4.25 13.84 10.79
N ARG A 20 -5.38 13.31 11.24
CA ARG A 20 -5.95 12.05 10.73
C ARG A 20 -6.29 12.11 9.25
N LEU A 21 -6.91 13.20 8.79
CA LEU A 21 -7.26 13.38 7.38
C LEU A 21 -6.02 13.40 6.48
N VAL A 22 -5.03 14.23 6.80
CA VAL A 22 -3.83 14.37 5.98
C VAL A 22 -3.01 13.09 5.96
N TRP A 23 -2.84 12.44 7.11
CA TRP A 23 -2.12 11.16 7.16
C TRP A 23 -2.87 10.02 6.46
N SER A 24 -4.20 9.99 6.50
CA SER A 24 -4.99 9.03 5.72
C SER A 24 -4.84 9.26 4.22
N ILE A 25 -4.85 10.52 3.76
CA ILE A 25 -4.63 10.86 2.35
C ILE A 25 -3.25 10.40 1.89
N SER A 26 -2.21 10.76 2.65
CA SER A 26 -0.83 10.33 2.36
C SER A 26 -0.69 8.80 2.37
N SER A 27 -1.38 8.13 3.30
CA SER A 27 -1.36 6.65 3.36
C SER A 27 -2.03 5.98 2.17
N MET A 28 -3.18 6.51 1.72
CA MET A 28 -3.87 6.01 0.53
C MET A 28 -3.03 6.22 -0.72
N GLU A 29 -2.39 7.38 -0.85
CA GLU A 29 -1.53 7.72 -1.99
C GLU A 29 -0.39 6.72 -2.22
N GLY A 30 0.23 6.24 -1.14
CA GLY A 30 1.28 5.23 -1.24
C GLY A 30 0.84 3.94 -1.97
N ASN A 31 -0.47 3.63 -1.98
CA ASN A 31 -1.02 2.50 -2.74
C ASN A 31 -1.13 2.81 -4.26
N PHE A 32 -1.19 4.08 -4.66
CA PHE A 32 -1.24 4.50 -6.06
C PHE A 32 0.15 4.59 -6.69
N ALA A 33 1.04 5.34 -6.05
CA ALA A 33 2.35 5.69 -6.57
C ALA A 33 3.44 4.63 -6.29
N PHE A 34 3.09 3.52 -5.63
CA PHE A 34 3.96 2.46 -5.11
C PHE A 34 5.37 2.39 -5.74
N GLY A 35 6.37 2.95 -5.02
CA GLY A 35 7.79 2.90 -5.39
C GLY A 35 8.26 3.96 -6.40
N VAL A 36 7.41 4.92 -6.78
CA VAL A 36 7.72 6.02 -7.70
C VAL A 36 7.42 7.36 -7.01
N PRO A 37 8.38 7.94 -6.27
CA PRO A 37 8.19 9.18 -5.51
C PRO A 37 7.74 10.38 -6.35
N GLU A 38 8.03 10.36 -7.65
CA GLU A 38 7.64 11.38 -8.61
C GLU A 38 6.11 11.48 -8.75
N LEU A 39 5.38 10.39 -8.48
CA LEU A 39 3.93 10.32 -8.58
C LEU A 39 3.21 10.64 -7.24
N ASN A 40 3.96 10.87 -6.16
CA ASN A 40 3.41 11.30 -4.87
C ASN A 40 3.08 12.81 -4.90
N VAL A 41 1.80 13.15 -4.77
CA VAL A 41 1.22 14.49 -4.58
C VAL A 41 1.31 14.95 -3.12
N CYS A 42 1.15 14.05 -2.15
CA CYS A 42 1.22 14.28 -0.70
C CYS A 42 2.43 13.58 -0.07
N ARG A 43 3.62 14.01 -0.52
CA ARG A 43 4.91 13.53 0.01
C ARG A 43 5.04 13.77 1.51
N ARG A 44 5.65 12.82 2.20
CA ARG A 44 5.92 12.88 3.64
C ARG A 44 6.63 14.18 4.03
N GLU A 45 7.62 14.61 3.26
CA GLU A 45 8.44 15.80 3.54
C GLU A 45 7.62 17.10 3.52
N ALA A 46 6.46 17.08 2.83
CA ALA A 46 5.54 18.20 2.75
C ALA A 46 4.54 18.24 3.91
N ILE A 47 4.50 17.22 4.78
CA ILE A 47 3.58 17.12 5.92
C ILE A 47 4.32 17.57 7.19
N HIS A 48 3.96 18.75 7.69
CA HIS A 48 4.50 19.35 8.91
C HIS A 48 3.49 19.24 10.07
N LEU A 49 2.78 18.12 10.11
CA LEU A 49 1.83 17.76 11.16
C LEU A 49 2.44 16.70 12.06
N GLU A 50 2.09 16.73 13.34
CA GLU A 50 2.38 15.60 14.22
C GLU A 50 1.55 14.37 13.80
N LEU A 51 1.97 13.18 14.23
CA LEU A 51 1.13 11.99 14.12
C LEU A 51 -0.16 12.19 14.93
N ALA A 52 -1.23 11.54 14.47
CA ALA A 52 -2.51 11.52 15.17
C ALA A 52 -2.36 10.95 16.60
N GLN A 53 -3.16 11.47 17.51
CA GLN A 53 -3.24 10.97 18.88
C GLN A 53 -4.06 9.69 18.94
N SER A 54 -3.94 8.94 20.05
CA SER A 54 -4.65 7.68 20.20
C SER A 54 -6.17 7.85 20.10
N ASP A 55 -6.84 6.87 19.47
CA ASP A 55 -8.30 6.78 19.40
C ASP A 55 -8.99 6.97 20.76
N GLU A 56 -8.42 6.41 21.83
CA GLU A 56 -8.92 6.57 23.19
C GLU A 56 -8.90 8.04 23.65
N CYS A 57 -7.80 8.77 23.38
CA CYS A 57 -7.69 10.19 23.68
C CYS A 57 -8.64 11.02 22.81
N PHE A 58 -8.77 10.65 21.53
CA PHE A 58 -9.66 11.31 20.59
C PHE A 58 -11.13 11.18 20.99
N GLN A 59 -11.57 9.96 21.33
CA GLN A 59 -12.96 9.66 21.70
C GLN A 59 -13.36 10.29 23.03
N HIS A 60 -12.45 10.31 24.01
CA HIS A 60 -12.77 10.76 25.37
C HIS A 60 -12.29 12.18 25.69
N GLY A 61 -11.65 12.87 24.74
CA GLY A 61 -11.14 14.23 24.92
C GLY A 61 -10.04 14.36 25.97
N PHE A 62 -9.40 13.26 26.37
CA PHE A 62 -8.35 13.25 27.39
C PHE A 62 -6.99 13.68 26.80
N LEU A 63 -6.18 14.32 27.64
CA LEU A 63 -4.84 14.78 27.32
C LEU A 63 -3.78 13.81 27.88
N TYR A 64 -3.63 12.64 27.27
CA TYR A 64 -2.39 11.87 27.49
C TYR A 64 -1.36 12.31 26.46
N HIS A 65 -0.16 12.65 26.93
CA HIS A 65 0.97 12.97 26.06
C HIS A 65 1.61 11.68 25.54
N ASN A 66 2.02 11.71 24.26
CA ASN A 66 2.98 10.79 23.63
C ASN A 66 2.63 9.29 23.55
N ARG A 67 1.37 8.92 23.30
CA ARG A 67 1.05 7.53 22.93
C ARG A 67 0.48 7.45 21.52
N LEU A 68 1.20 6.73 20.66
CA LEU A 68 0.72 6.36 19.33
C LEU A 68 -0.25 5.20 19.48
N ASP A 69 -1.36 5.27 18.77
CA ASP A 69 -2.25 4.13 18.57
C ASP A 69 -1.85 3.29 17.35
N LEU A 70 -2.65 2.27 17.06
CA LEU A 70 -2.49 1.45 15.87
C LEU A 70 -2.48 2.27 14.57
N PHE A 71 -3.20 3.40 14.50
CA PHE A 71 -3.18 4.27 13.32
C PHE A 71 -1.84 5.00 13.18
N GLY A 72 -1.33 5.61 14.27
CA GLY A 72 -0.01 6.22 14.30
C GLY A 72 1.11 5.22 13.99
N LEU A 73 1.01 3.99 14.48
CA LEU A 73 1.92 2.90 14.17
C LEU A 73 1.85 2.47 12.69
N ALA A 74 0.64 2.35 12.13
CA ALA A 74 0.45 2.04 10.71
C ALA A 74 1.12 3.08 9.80
N ILE A 75 1.03 4.37 10.14
CA ILE A 75 1.71 5.43 9.41
C ILE A 75 3.23 5.23 9.48
N LYS A 76 3.80 5.02 10.68
CA LYS A 76 5.25 4.79 10.83
C LYS A 76 5.75 3.58 10.04
N LEU A 77 4.97 2.50 10.02
CA LEU A 77 5.31 1.28 9.26
C LEU A 77 5.24 1.50 7.75
N ARG A 78 4.26 2.27 7.28
CA ARG A 78 4.17 2.66 5.86
C ARG A 78 5.34 3.56 5.46
N GLN A 79 5.74 4.45 6.35
CA GLN A 79 6.91 5.31 6.17
C GLN A 79 8.20 4.50 6.08
N ALA A 80 8.43 3.58 7.02
CA ALA A 80 9.57 2.67 6.95
C ALA A 80 9.58 1.85 5.64
N ARG A 81 8.41 1.40 5.19
CA ARG A 81 8.27 0.63 3.95
C ARG A 81 8.64 1.45 2.71
N GLU A 82 8.20 2.70 2.66
CA GLU A 82 8.57 3.63 1.60
C GLU A 82 10.08 3.85 1.56
N ASP A 83 10.74 4.00 2.70
CA ASP A 83 12.20 4.17 2.77
C ASP A 83 12.93 2.94 2.21
N ILE A 84 12.46 1.74 2.53
CA ILE A 84 12.97 0.46 1.99
C ILE A 84 12.78 0.39 0.47
N MET A 85 11.59 0.77 -0.01
CA MET A 85 11.24 0.71 -1.43
C MET A 85 12.01 1.74 -2.27
N ILE A 86 12.30 2.93 -1.72
CA ILE A 86 13.17 3.92 -2.37
C ILE A 86 14.62 3.44 -2.40
N PHE A 87 15.06 2.75 -1.34
CA PHE A 87 16.43 2.22 -1.27
C PHE A 87 16.68 1.07 -2.25
N SER A 88 15.72 0.15 -2.41
CA SER A 88 15.88 -1.10 -3.17
C SER A 88 16.40 -0.92 -4.62
N PRO A 89 15.87 0.01 -5.45
CA PRO A 89 16.41 0.24 -6.79
C PRO A 89 17.87 0.73 -6.81
N SER A 90 18.32 1.39 -5.74
CA SER A 90 19.67 1.96 -5.65
C SER A 90 20.74 0.93 -5.31
N ILE A 91 20.38 -0.31 -4.95
CA ILE A 91 21.31 -1.38 -4.53
C ILE A 91 22.37 -1.66 -5.58
N SER A 92 22.02 -1.61 -6.87
CA SER A 92 22.95 -1.83 -7.98
C SER A 92 24.14 -0.87 -8.01
N LEU A 93 24.03 0.28 -7.33
CA LEU A 93 25.05 1.32 -7.26
C LEU A 93 25.84 1.30 -5.93
N ARG A 94 25.57 0.33 -5.06
CA ARG A 94 26.14 0.24 -3.71
C ARG A 94 27.23 -0.83 -3.63
N THR A 95 28.05 -0.73 -2.60
CA THR A 95 28.91 -1.83 -2.15
C THR A 95 28.18 -2.76 -1.18
N SER A 96 28.70 -3.97 -1.00
CA SER A 96 28.22 -4.92 0.01
C SER A 96 28.24 -4.33 1.43
N ALA A 97 29.25 -3.53 1.77
CA ALA A 97 29.35 -2.83 3.05
C ALA A 97 28.27 -1.76 3.24
N GLU A 98 27.99 -0.96 2.20
CA GLU A 98 26.92 0.05 2.23
C GLU A 98 25.53 -0.58 2.35
N LEU A 99 25.30 -1.71 1.68
CA LEU A 99 24.05 -2.48 1.81
C LEU A 99 23.85 -2.95 3.26
N ILE A 100 24.88 -3.52 3.88
CA ILE A 100 24.81 -3.96 5.28
C ILE A 100 24.53 -2.79 6.21
N ALA A 101 25.24 -1.67 6.04
CA ALA A 101 25.05 -0.50 6.90
C ALA A 101 23.63 0.07 6.77
N ALA A 102 23.16 0.31 5.54
CA ALA A 102 21.83 0.86 5.28
C ALA A 102 20.72 -0.06 5.80
N THR A 103 20.82 -1.38 5.57
CA THR A 103 19.82 -2.33 6.07
C THR A 103 19.86 -2.47 7.58
N ALA A 104 21.04 -2.39 8.22
CA ALA A 104 21.14 -2.36 9.67
C ALA A 104 20.50 -1.10 10.27
N ASP A 105 20.60 0.05 9.61
CA ASP A 105 19.95 1.29 10.05
C ASP A 105 18.43 1.18 9.96
N MET A 106 17.91 0.63 8.86
CA MET A 106 16.48 0.36 8.69
C MET A 106 15.97 -0.69 9.68
N GLU A 107 16.73 -1.76 9.96
CA GLU A 107 16.37 -2.75 10.99
C GLU A 107 16.30 -2.11 12.39
N ARG A 108 17.19 -1.17 12.72
CA ARG A 108 17.12 -0.43 13.99
C ARG A 108 15.86 0.43 14.06
N ASN A 109 15.51 1.14 12.99
CA ASN A 109 14.25 1.90 12.93
C ASN A 109 13.03 0.99 13.11
N LEU A 110 13.00 -0.19 12.47
CA LEU A 110 11.91 -1.16 12.67
C LEU A 110 11.84 -1.70 14.10
N ALA A 111 13.00 -1.95 14.73
CA ALA A 111 13.06 -2.37 16.12
C ALA A 111 12.56 -1.28 17.08
N GLU A 112 12.83 -0.01 16.78
CA GLU A 112 12.26 1.12 17.51
C GLU A 112 10.73 1.18 17.36
N ILE A 113 10.20 0.98 16.15
CA ILE A 113 8.75 0.93 15.91
C ILE A 113 8.11 -0.27 16.62
N ASP A 114 8.72 -1.45 16.56
CA ASP A 114 8.27 -2.64 17.31
C ASP A 114 8.28 -2.39 18.82
N GLY A 115 9.27 -1.66 19.34
CA GLY A 115 9.33 -1.23 20.74
C GLY A 115 8.19 -0.30 21.17
N LEU A 116 7.47 0.33 20.22
CA LEU A 116 6.31 1.17 20.50
C LEU A 116 5.00 0.36 20.58
N LEU A 117 4.97 -0.89 20.11
CA LEU A 117 3.81 -1.77 20.25
C LEU A 117 3.61 -2.14 21.72
N ARG A 118 2.43 -1.84 22.25
CA ARG A 118 2.00 -2.34 23.56
C ARG A 118 1.80 -3.84 23.50
N ASP A 119 1.84 -4.50 24.65
CA ASP A 119 1.48 -5.91 24.71
C ASP A 119 0.09 -6.15 24.14
N GLU A 120 -0.92 -5.31 24.42
CA GLU A 120 -2.25 -5.45 23.80
C GLU A 120 -2.28 -5.29 22.27
N ASP A 121 -1.32 -4.57 21.69
CA ASP A 121 -1.23 -4.32 20.24
C ASP A 121 -0.42 -5.41 19.51
N ARG A 122 0.21 -6.33 20.24
CA ARG A 122 0.92 -7.48 19.66
C ARG A 122 -0.07 -8.57 19.27
N TYR A 123 0.06 -9.06 18.03
CA TYR A 123 -0.78 -10.13 17.53
C TYR A 123 -0.63 -11.41 18.37
N TRP A 124 -1.77 -11.92 18.83
CA TRP A 124 -1.94 -13.29 19.28
C TRP A 124 -3.36 -13.73 18.93
N ALA A 125 -3.53 -14.96 18.46
CA ALA A 125 -4.84 -15.48 18.05
C ALA A 125 -5.92 -15.31 19.14
N SER A 126 -5.56 -15.50 20.42
CA SER A 126 -6.46 -15.32 21.56
C SER A 126 -6.78 -13.86 21.90
N ARG A 127 -5.92 -12.92 21.50
CA ARG A 127 -6.12 -11.48 21.71
C ARG A 127 -6.98 -10.86 20.63
N LEU A 128 -6.88 -11.34 19.40
CA LEU A 128 -7.70 -10.89 18.29
C LEU A 128 -9.21 -11.00 18.62
N CYS A 129 -9.62 -12.07 19.32
CA CYS A 129 -11.00 -12.27 19.82
C CYS A 129 -11.51 -11.18 20.77
N ARG A 130 -10.60 -10.45 21.40
CA ARG A 130 -10.90 -9.47 22.46
C ARG A 130 -10.63 -8.04 22.03
N ALA A 131 -9.97 -7.84 20.90
CA ALA A 131 -9.66 -6.52 20.38
C ALA A 131 -10.93 -5.87 19.81
N ALA A 132 -11.19 -4.60 20.14
CA ALA A 132 -12.28 -3.84 19.51
C ALA A 132 -11.95 -3.46 18.05
N ASN A 133 -10.67 -3.51 17.69
CA ASN A 133 -10.08 -3.01 16.44
C ASN A 133 -9.31 -4.14 15.72
N GLN A 134 -9.97 -5.28 15.44
CA GLN A 134 -9.32 -6.49 14.91
C GLN A 134 -8.59 -6.22 13.59
N THR A 135 -9.21 -5.43 12.70
CA THR A 135 -8.65 -5.09 11.39
C THR A 135 -7.39 -4.22 11.51
N GLN A 136 -7.38 -3.19 12.37
CA GLN A 136 -6.18 -2.38 12.57
C GLN A 136 -5.05 -3.20 13.22
N LEU A 137 -5.39 -4.09 14.16
CA LEU A 137 -4.41 -4.97 14.81
C LEU A 137 -3.73 -5.89 13.79
N LEU A 138 -4.52 -6.52 12.91
CA LEU A 138 -4.00 -7.34 11.81
C LEU A 138 -3.08 -6.52 10.91
N THR A 139 -3.55 -5.34 10.49
CA THR A 139 -2.83 -4.46 9.55
C THR A 139 -1.46 -4.07 10.08
N VAL A 140 -1.37 -3.58 11.32
CA VAL A 140 -0.10 -3.14 11.92
C VAL A 140 0.89 -4.30 12.07
N ASN A 141 0.45 -5.45 12.57
CA ASN A 141 1.33 -6.59 12.77
C ASN A 141 1.80 -7.20 11.44
N MET A 142 0.92 -7.28 10.42
CA MET A 142 1.31 -7.75 9.09
C MET A 142 2.25 -6.78 8.38
N ALA A 143 2.02 -5.48 8.51
CA ALA A 143 2.89 -4.45 7.96
C ALA A 143 4.28 -4.46 8.61
N LEU A 144 4.40 -4.68 9.92
CA LEU A 144 5.68 -4.82 10.61
C LEU A 144 6.49 -5.99 10.05
N ASN A 145 5.87 -7.17 9.97
CA ASN A 145 6.51 -8.35 9.39
C ASN A 145 6.87 -8.13 7.91
N GLN A 146 6.00 -7.45 7.15
CA GLN A 146 6.26 -7.16 5.74
C GLN A 146 7.47 -6.25 5.54
N ASN A 147 7.66 -5.24 6.42
CA ASN A 147 8.85 -4.40 6.38
C ASN A 147 10.13 -5.21 6.61
N TYR A 148 10.12 -6.15 7.56
CA TYR A 148 11.25 -7.07 7.74
C TYR A 148 11.44 -7.98 6.52
N CYS A 149 10.37 -8.53 5.94
CA CYS A 149 10.45 -9.29 4.69
C CYS A 149 11.06 -8.46 3.56
N ASP A 150 10.62 -7.22 3.38
CA ASP A 150 11.05 -6.32 2.31
C ASP A 150 12.54 -5.97 2.42
N LEU A 151 13.08 -5.87 3.64
CA LEU A 151 14.51 -5.71 3.90
C LEU A 151 15.30 -7.00 3.69
N LEU A 152 14.83 -8.10 4.27
CA LEU A 152 15.60 -9.34 4.33
C LEU A 152 15.63 -10.05 2.96
N ARG A 153 14.60 -9.86 2.13
CA ARG A 153 14.59 -10.38 0.75
C ARG A 153 15.67 -9.79 -0.14
N LEU A 154 16.25 -8.64 0.24
CA LEU A 154 17.39 -8.05 -0.47
C LEU A 154 18.62 -8.97 -0.47
N PHE A 155 18.67 -9.94 0.44
CA PHE A 155 19.76 -10.91 0.61
C PHE A 155 19.42 -12.31 0.09
N LEU A 156 18.26 -12.50 -0.56
CA LEU A 156 17.85 -13.78 -1.13
C LEU A 156 18.42 -13.93 -2.54
N ALA A 157 19.56 -14.62 -2.68
CA ALA A 157 20.22 -14.84 -3.98
C ALA A 157 19.25 -15.40 -5.03
N GLY A 158 19.19 -14.76 -6.21
CA GLY A 158 18.26 -15.10 -7.28
C GLY A 158 16.82 -14.58 -7.12
N TYR A 159 16.49 -13.90 -6.02
CA TYR A 159 15.18 -13.23 -5.85
C TYR A 159 15.14 -11.93 -6.66
N GLN A 160 13.99 -11.57 -7.23
CA GLN A 160 13.89 -10.47 -8.21
C GLN A 160 14.35 -9.11 -7.64
N GLU A 161 14.04 -8.82 -6.38
CA GLU A 161 14.41 -7.58 -5.69
C GLU A 161 15.70 -7.70 -4.86
N ALA A 162 16.43 -8.82 -4.97
CA ALA A 162 17.69 -9.01 -4.23
C ALA A 162 18.85 -8.23 -4.84
N ALA A 163 19.89 -8.01 -4.03
CA ALA A 163 21.17 -7.57 -4.52
C ALA A 163 21.74 -8.58 -5.55
N SER A 164 22.59 -8.09 -6.46
CA SER A 164 23.21 -8.94 -7.47
C SER A 164 23.97 -10.13 -6.85
N ASP A 165 23.94 -11.29 -7.50
CA ASP A 165 24.66 -12.47 -7.03
C ASP A 165 26.17 -12.21 -6.82
N THR A 166 26.76 -11.33 -7.61
CA THR A 166 28.16 -10.88 -7.45
C THR A 166 28.40 -10.18 -6.12
N MET A 167 27.48 -9.30 -5.70
CA MET A 167 27.55 -8.61 -4.41
C MET A 167 27.27 -9.58 -3.25
N LEU A 168 26.30 -10.47 -3.41
CA LEU A 168 25.97 -11.47 -2.39
C LEU A 168 27.11 -12.47 -2.19
N ALA A 169 27.86 -12.81 -3.25
CA ALA A 169 29.03 -13.69 -3.15
C ALA A 169 30.18 -13.12 -2.31
N GLU A 170 30.21 -11.80 -2.06
CA GLU A 170 31.19 -11.16 -1.15
C GLU A 170 30.83 -11.33 0.33
N LEU A 171 29.58 -11.70 0.61
CA LEU A 171 29.05 -11.79 1.97
C LEU A 171 29.26 -13.16 2.58
N ASP A 172 29.29 -13.18 3.91
CA ASP A 172 29.39 -14.42 4.67
C ASP A 172 28.16 -15.33 4.45
N PRO A 173 28.34 -16.62 4.09
CA PRO A 173 27.21 -17.53 3.87
C PRO A 173 26.32 -17.73 5.10
N GLU A 174 26.87 -17.71 6.32
CA GLU A 174 26.08 -17.84 7.55
C GLU A 174 25.19 -16.61 7.77
N PHE A 175 25.71 -15.42 7.51
CA PHE A 175 24.93 -14.19 7.46
C PHE A 175 23.77 -14.24 6.45
N LEU A 176 24.02 -14.73 5.23
CA LEU A 176 22.98 -14.88 4.20
C LEU A 176 21.90 -15.90 4.62
N SER A 177 22.31 -17.05 5.16
CA SER A 177 21.37 -18.08 5.65
C SER A 177 20.47 -17.51 6.74
N THR A 178 21.05 -16.81 7.71
CA THR A 178 20.31 -16.20 8.82
C THR A 178 19.26 -15.21 8.32
N ARG A 179 19.60 -14.38 7.31
CA ARG A 179 18.64 -13.43 6.74
C ARG A 179 17.53 -14.14 5.95
N ALA A 180 17.86 -15.18 5.20
CA ALA A 180 16.87 -15.97 4.48
C ALA A 180 15.88 -16.66 5.44
N GLU A 181 16.37 -17.28 6.50
CA GLU A 181 15.56 -17.91 7.54
C GLU A 181 14.61 -16.91 8.20
N ARG A 182 15.11 -15.72 8.57
CA ARG A 182 14.28 -14.65 9.15
C ARG A 182 13.22 -14.16 8.16
N ALA A 183 13.56 -13.96 6.87
CA ALA A 183 12.60 -13.52 5.86
C ALA A 183 11.42 -14.51 5.74
N VAL A 184 11.75 -15.80 5.71
CA VAL A 184 10.75 -16.89 5.65
C VAL A 184 9.91 -16.93 6.94
N GLN A 185 10.53 -16.73 8.10
CA GLN A 185 9.81 -16.69 9.37
C GLN A 185 8.75 -15.59 9.39
N TYR A 186 9.09 -14.36 9.00
CA TYR A 186 8.12 -13.25 8.92
C TYR A 186 7.03 -13.50 7.86
N ALA A 187 7.38 -14.10 6.72
CA ALA A 187 6.41 -14.50 5.71
C ALA A 187 5.41 -15.54 6.26
N TYR A 188 5.88 -16.56 6.97
CA TYR A 188 5.01 -17.54 7.63
C TYR A 188 4.14 -16.91 8.71
N SER A 189 4.66 -15.97 9.50
CA SER A 189 3.86 -15.23 10.46
C SER A 189 2.72 -14.48 9.79
N ASN A 190 2.94 -13.83 8.65
CA ASN A 190 1.87 -13.16 7.89
C ASN A 190 0.80 -14.14 7.38
N ILE A 191 1.19 -15.29 6.86
CA ILE A 191 0.25 -16.31 6.39
C ILE A 191 -0.57 -16.88 7.55
N ALA A 192 0.07 -17.18 8.69
CA ALA A 192 -0.60 -17.68 9.88
C ALA A 192 -1.61 -16.68 10.45
N MET A 193 -1.23 -15.39 10.54
CA MET A 193 -2.13 -14.32 10.96
C MET A 193 -3.35 -14.20 10.05
N ALA A 194 -3.14 -14.24 8.73
CA ALA A 194 -4.23 -14.20 7.75
C ALA A 194 -5.15 -15.42 7.83
N GLU A 195 -4.60 -16.61 8.05
CA GLU A 195 -5.39 -17.83 8.22
C GLU A 195 -6.29 -17.76 9.46
N ASP A 196 -5.71 -17.42 10.61
CA ASP A 196 -6.44 -17.26 11.86
C ASP A 196 -7.52 -16.18 11.75
N PHE A 197 -7.20 -15.05 11.12
CA PHE A 197 -8.14 -13.97 10.88
C PHE A 197 -9.30 -14.42 9.99
N THR A 198 -9.03 -15.13 8.89
CA THR A 198 -10.07 -15.65 8.01
C THR A 198 -10.99 -16.62 8.73
N ARG A 199 -10.43 -17.51 9.56
CA ARG A 199 -11.20 -18.53 10.29
C ARG A 199 -12.18 -17.91 11.28
N GLN A 200 -11.81 -16.80 11.90
CA GLN A 200 -12.57 -16.20 13.00
C GLN A 200 -13.43 -14.99 12.56
N TYR A 201 -12.99 -14.24 11.54
CA TYR A 201 -13.55 -12.94 11.17
C TYR A 201 -13.92 -12.82 9.70
N SER A 202 -14.27 -13.93 9.03
CA SER A 202 -14.75 -13.93 7.64
C SER A 202 -16.00 -13.05 7.40
N HIS A 203 -16.69 -12.64 8.47
CA HIS A 203 -17.84 -11.74 8.43
C HIS A 203 -17.45 -10.25 8.50
N LEU A 204 -16.22 -9.91 8.90
CA LEU A 204 -15.76 -8.53 8.98
C LEU A 204 -15.37 -8.01 7.59
N GLN A 205 -15.49 -6.69 7.43
CA GLN A 205 -15.00 -6.01 6.24
C GLN A 205 -13.54 -5.60 6.44
N LEU A 206 -12.71 -5.92 5.45
CA LEU A 206 -11.31 -5.55 5.39
C LEU A 206 -11.07 -4.74 4.11
N TYR A 207 -10.82 -3.45 4.27
CA TYR A 207 -10.64 -2.51 3.14
C TYR A 207 -9.18 -2.15 2.88
N ASP A 208 -8.27 -2.47 3.80
CA ASP A 208 -6.87 -2.07 3.67
C ASP A 208 -6.11 -2.99 2.70
N LEU A 209 -5.90 -2.50 1.48
CA LEU A 209 -5.15 -3.19 0.44
C LEU A 209 -3.72 -3.58 0.88
N ASP A 210 -3.12 -2.88 1.83
CA ASP A 210 -1.77 -3.19 2.33
C ASP A 210 -1.71 -4.60 2.92
N VAL A 211 -2.79 -5.08 3.56
CA VAL A 211 -2.89 -6.45 4.07
C VAL A 211 -2.83 -7.48 2.93
N ALA A 212 -3.52 -7.20 1.82
CA ALA A 212 -3.48 -8.05 0.63
C ALA A 212 -2.06 -8.08 0.02
N VAL A 213 -1.41 -6.92 -0.07
CA VAL A 213 -0.03 -6.80 -0.56
C VAL A 213 0.95 -7.57 0.35
N CYS A 214 0.84 -7.44 1.66
CA CYS A 214 1.65 -8.18 2.63
C CYS A 214 1.50 -9.70 2.44
N LEU A 215 0.28 -10.18 2.28
CA LEU A 215 0.01 -11.60 2.11
C LEU A 215 0.50 -12.13 0.75
N TYR A 216 0.37 -11.34 -0.32
CA TYR A 216 0.92 -11.68 -1.62
C TYR A 216 2.43 -11.86 -1.58
N HIS A 217 3.16 -10.89 -1.00
CA HIS A 217 4.63 -10.99 -0.92
C HIS A 217 5.08 -12.12 0.00
N ALA A 218 4.37 -12.40 1.09
CA ALA A 218 4.64 -13.56 1.92
C ALA A 218 4.55 -14.88 1.12
N ALA A 219 3.51 -15.03 0.28
CA ALA A 219 3.36 -16.20 -0.58
C ALA A 219 4.49 -16.31 -1.64
N GLN A 220 4.93 -15.19 -2.21
CA GLN A 220 6.06 -15.15 -3.16
C GLN A 220 7.35 -15.64 -2.50
N ILE A 221 7.67 -15.15 -1.29
CA ILE A 221 8.87 -15.56 -0.53
C ILE A 221 8.82 -17.06 -0.23
N VAL A 222 7.68 -17.56 0.26
CA VAL A 222 7.51 -18.99 0.58
C VAL A 222 7.70 -19.86 -0.67
N ALA A 223 7.08 -19.49 -1.78
CA ALA A 223 7.22 -20.25 -3.02
C ALA A 223 8.65 -20.19 -3.59
N PHE A 224 9.31 -19.04 -3.48
CA PHE A 224 10.69 -18.88 -3.92
C PHE A 224 11.65 -19.78 -3.16
N VAL A 225 11.63 -19.73 -1.82
CA VAL A 225 12.55 -20.52 -0.98
C VAL A 225 12.25 -22.01 -1.06
N THR A 226 10.99 -22.39 -1.26
CA THR A 226 10.61 -23.79 -1.49
C THR A 226 11.16 -24.33 -2.82
N GLY A 227 11.39 -23.44 -3.79
CA GLY A 227 11.87 -23.79 -5.11
C GLY A 227 10.81 -24.53 -5.96
N PRO A 228 11.20 -24.94 -7.18
CA PRO A 228 10.26 -25.40 -8.19
C PRO A 228 9.67 -26.79 -7.90
N GLN A 229 10.30 -27.57 -7.01
CA GLN A 229 9.78 -28.88 -6.61
C GLN A 229 8.54 -28.76 -5.71
N GLY A 230 8.35 -27.59 -5.07
CA GLY A 230 7.28 -27.39 -4.10
C GLY A 230 7.43 -28.25 -2.85
N THR A 231 6.71 -27.88 -1.80
CA THR A 231 6.44 -28.77 -0.66
C THR A 231 4.94 -28.80 -0.44
N PRO A 232 4.37 -29.90 0.09
CA PRO A 232 2.96 -29.93 0.45
C PRO A 232 2.56 -28.75 1.34
N GLN A 233 3.45 -28.35 2.24
CA GLN A 233 3.24 -27.22 3.14
C GLN A 233 3.15 -25.88 2.38
N ALA A 234 4.08 -25.61 1.47
CA ALA A 234 4.05 -24.38 0.66
C ALA A 234 2.80 -24.29 -0.20
N ILE A 235 2.35 -25.43 -0.76
CA ILE A 235 1.09 -25.50 -1.52
C ILE A 235 -0.10 -25.13 -0.64
N ILE A 236 -0.19 -25.69 0.57
CA ILE A 236 -1.26 -25.36 1.53
C ILE A 236 -1.23 -23.86 1.83
N GLN A 237 -0.05 -23.29 2.08
CA GLN A 237 0.12 -21.88 2.44
C GLN A 237 -0.27 -20.92 1.31
N VAL A 238 0.12 -21.21 0.06
CA VAL A 238 -0.31 -20.39 -1.09
C VAL A 238 -1.84 -20.49 -1.28
N ASN A 239 -2.44 -21.66 -1.05
CA ASN A 239 -3.89 -21.82 -1.11
C ASN A 239 -4.61 -21.10 0.04
N GLN A 240 -4.03 -21.05 1.24
CA GLN A 240 -4.55 -20.24 2.35
C GLN A 240 -4.55 -18.75 1.98
N CYS A 241 -3.49 -18.27 1.32
CA CYS A 241 -3.44 -16.91 0.79
C CYS A 241 -4.58 -16.69 -0.23
N LEU A 242 -4.75 -17.57 -1.21
CA LEU A 242 -5.86 -17.48 -2.17
C LEU A 242 -7.24 -17.47 -1.50
N HIS A 243 -7.43 -18.27 -0.46
CA HIS A 243 -8.68 -18.28 0.29
C HIS A 243 -8.95 -16.94 0.97
N PHE A 244 -7.94 -16.35 1.62
CA PHE A 244 -8.04 -15.02 2.21
C PHE A 244 -8.50 -13.96 1.20
N PHE A 245 -7.89 -13.94 0.01
CA PHE A 245 -8.28 -13.02 -1.06
C PHE A 245 -9.74 -13.22 -1.51
N LYS A 246 -10.20 -14.46 -1.62
CA LYS A 246 -11.59 -14.78 -1.98
C LYS A 246 -12.59 -14.35 -0.91
N VAL A 247 -12.21 -14.38 0.36
CA VAL A 247 -13.07 -13.96 1.47
C VAL A 247 -13.15 -12.45 1.57
N PHE A 248 -12.01 -11.75 1.61
CA PHE A 248 -11.98 -10.32 1.93
C PHE A 248 -11.93 -9.40 0.70
N TYR A 249 -11.50 -9.88 -0.46
CA TYR A 249 -11.34 -9.09 -1.68
C TYR A 249 -12.07 -9.67 -2.92
N PRO A 250 -13.28 -10.26 -2.79
CA PRO A 250 -13.93 -10.97 -3.90
C PRO A 250 -14.21 -10.10 -5.12
N LEU A 251 -14.46 -8.80 -4.90
CA LEU A 251 -14.83 -7.84 -5.94
C LEU A 251 -13.74 -6.78 -6.20
N SER A 252 -12.58 -6.89 -5.54
CA SER A 252 -11.52 -5.90 -5.69
C SER A 252 -10.80 -6.06 -7.02
N LYS A 253 -11.03 -5.13 -7.95
CA LYS A 253 -10.28 -5.04 -9.21
C LYS A 253 -8.78 -4.88 -8.94
N THR A 254 -8.43 -4.14 -7.90
CA THR A 254 -7.04 -3.90 -7.49
C THR A 254 -6.32 -5.15 -7.05
N ALA A 255 -7.03 -6.07 -6.38
CA ALA A 255 -6.47 -7.32 -5.90
C ALA A 255 -6.41 -8.42 -6.97
N GLN A 256 -7.20 -8.32 -8.06
CA GLN A 256 -7.27 -9.36 -9.08
C GLN A 256 -5.93 -9.77 -9.69
N PRO A 257 -5.00 -8.85 -10.04
CA PRO A 257 -3.69 -9.23 -10.53
C PRO A 257 -2.93 -10.14 -9.55
N MET A 258 -3.02 -9.85 -8.24
CA MET A 258 -2.41 -10.70 -7.20
C MET A 258 -3.04 -12.08 -7.17
N VAL A 259 -4.37 -12.14 -7.26
CA VAL A 259 -5.10 -13.43 -7.26
C VAL A 259 -4.67 -14.28 -8.43
N ARG A 260 -4.64 -13.72 -9.65
CA ARG A 260 -4.21 -14.45 -10.86
C ARG A 260 -2.79 -14.98 -10.72
N ASP A 261 -1.89 -14.17 -10.16
CA ASP A 261 -0.50 -14.58 -9.95
C ASP A 261 -0.35 -15.64 -8.84
N LEU A 262 -1.11 -15.55 -7.75
CA LEU A 262 -1.14 -16.59 -6.72
C LEU A 262 -1.71 -17.90 -7.26
N GLU A 263 -2.72 -17.85 -8.14
CA GLU A 263 -3.24 -19.04 -8.82
C GLU A 263 -2.19 -19.67 -9.76
N ARG A 264 -1.42 -18.84 -10.47
CA ARG A 264 -0.27 -19.31 -11.28
C ARG A 264 0.79 -19.94 -10.39
N LEU A 265 1.10 -19.31 -9.26
CA LEU A 265 2.09 -19.79 -8.29
C LEU A 265 1.68 -21.14 -7.72
N ALA A 266 0.42 -21.30 -7.31
CA ALA A 266 -0.13 -22.56 -6.84
C ALA A 266 0.01 -23.65 -7.91
N ARG A 267 -0.38 -23.37 -9.17
CA ARG A 267 -0.24 -24.32 -10.29
C ARG A 267 1.21 -24.75 -10.53
N LYS A 268 2.17 -23.81 -10.43
CA LYS A 268 3.60 -24.12 -10.57
C LYS A 268 4.05 -25.07 -9.46
N LEU A 269 3.67 -24.82 -8.20
CA LEU A 269 4.02 -25.70 -7.08
C LEU A 269 3.38 -27.09 -7.17
N TYR A 270 2.21 -27.22 -7.80
CA TYR A 270 1.59 -28.53 -8.08
C TYR A 270 2.27 -29.30 -9.22
N SER A 271 3.00 -28.62 -10.11
CA SER A 271 3.55 -29.21 -11.32
C SER A 271 5.00 -29.63 -11.09
N ASN A 272 5.25 -30.93 -10.92
CA ASN A 272 6.62 -31.50 -10.84
C ASN A 272 7.47 -31.03 -12.04
N PRO A 273 8.58 -30.29 -11.84
CA PRO A 273 9.31 -29.65 -12.93
C PRO A 273 10.34 -30.60 -13.53
N THR A 274 9.92 -31.54 -14.38
CA THR A 274 10.85 -32.13 -15.36
C THR A 274 11.00 -31.18 -16.55
N ARG A 275 11.54 -29.97 -16.30
CA ARG A 275 12.18 -29.08 -17.30
C ARG A 275 12.65 -27.78 -16.64
N PRO A 276 13.96 -27.51 -16.59
CA PRO A 276 14.47 -26.21 -16.21
C PRO A 276 14.50 -25.30 -17.45
N HIS A 277 13.71 -24.22 -17.43
CA HIS A 277 14.07 -22.98 -18.09
C HIS A 277 13.77 -21.84 -17.13
N LEU A 278 14.77 -21.48 -16.33
CA LEU A 278 14.87 -20.15 -15.74
C LEU A 278 15.09 -19.16 -16.89
N ASN A 279 14.00 -18.71 -17.52
CA ASN A 279 13.90 -17.45 -18.29
C ASN A 279 12.54 -17.33 -19.00
N ASP A 280 11.45 -17.81 -18.39
CA ASP A 280 10.13 -17.32 -18.81
C ASP A 280 10.01 -15.87 -18.36
N ARG A 281 10.44 -15.03 -19.30
CA ARG A 281 10.13 -13.63 -19.40
C ARG A 281 8.69 -13.41 -18.96
N ILE A 282 8.50 -12.25 -18.34
CA ILE A 282 7.22 -11.57 -18.30
C ILE A 282 6.83 -11.35 -19.77
N GLU A 283 6.17 -12.31 -20.40
CA GLU A 283 5.22 -12.02 -21.47
C GLU A 283 4.03 -11.37 -20.76
N THR A 284 4.18 -10.06 -20.57
CA THR A 284 3.03 -9.16 -20.57
C THR A 284 2.21 -9.50 -21.80
N ASP A 285 0.90 -9.69 -21.64
CA ASP A 285 -0.02 -9.56 -22.76
C ASP A 285 0.37 -8.30 -23.53
N THR A 286 0.71 -8.53 -24.79
CA THR A 286 1.11 -7.55 -25.79
C THR A 286 -0.07 -6.64 -26.08
N HIS A 287 -0.20 -5.58 -25.28
CA HIS A 287 -0.60 -4.28 -25.83
C HIS A 287 0.68 -3.46 -25.97
N ASP A 288 1.03 -3.16 -27.23
CA ASP A 288 2.17 -2.35 -27.61
C ASP A 288 2.30 -1.07 -26.76
N PRO A 289 3.41 -0.85 -26.03
CA PRO A 289 3.80 0.46 -25.57
C PRO A 289 4.65 1.12 -26.67
N SER A 290 3.99 1.50 -27.76
CA SER A 290 4.53 2.44 -28.74
C SER A 290 3.48 3.55 -28.79
N GLU A 291 3.60 4.65 -28.05
CA GLU A 291 4.36 5.83 -28.51
C GLU A 291 4.65 6.85 -27.38
N LEU A 292 4.94 6.41 -26.15
CA LEU A 292 5.51 7.31 -25.10
C LEU A 292 7.04 7.36 -25.11
N ALA A 293 7.68 6.67 -26.05
CA ALA A 293 9.13 6.69 -26.28
C ALA A 293 9.54 7.82 -27.24
N VAL A 294 9.01 9.03 -27.05
CA VAL A 294 9.60 10.24 -27.63
C VAL A 294 10.06 11.12 -26.47
N ALA A 295 11.39 11.26 -26.37
CA ALA A 295 12.16 12.02 -25.38
C ALA A 295 12.46 11.33 -24.03
N GLY A 296 13.49 10.48 -24.01
CA GLY A 296 14.53 10.49 -22.96
C GLY A 296 14.14 10.20 -21.49
N SER A 297 12.93 9.76 -21.18
CA SER A 297 12.48 9.46 -19.82
C SER A 297 12.48 7.95 -19.56
N THR A 298 13.36 7.48 -18.67
CA THR A 298 13.31 6.13 -18.09
C THR A 298 12.08 6.02 -17.18
N VAL A 299 10.94 5.59 -17.72
CA VAL A 299 9.73 5.38 -16.91
C VAL A 299 9.98 4.21 -15.93
N PRO A 300 9.90 4.43 -14.60
CA PRO A 300 10.12 3.38 -13.62
C PRO A 300 9.03 2.29 -13.70
N LYS A 301 9.45 1.02 -13.56
CA LYS A 301 8.57 -0.14 -13.63
C LYS A 301 7.63 -0.17 -12.43
N LEU A 302 6.36 0.16 -12.65
CA LEU A 302 5.33 0.14 -11.60
C LEU A 302 5.05 -1.29 -11.08
N SER A 303 4.89 -1.41 -9.75
CA SER A 303 4.53 -2.67 -9.09
C SER A 303 3.19 -3.22 -9.60
N ILE A 304 3.00 -4.55 -9.54
CA ILE A 304 1.72 -5.21 -9.93
C ILE A 304 0.53 -4.75 -9.08
N HIS A 305 0.80 -4.22 -7.89
CA HIS A 305 -0.21 -3.68 -6.98
C HIS A 305 -0.43 -2.17 -7.12
N SER A 306 0.37 -1.48 -7.94
CA SER A 306 0.18 -0.05 -8.19
C SER A 306 -1.14 0.16 -8.94
N LEU A 307 -2.01 0.98 -8.36
CA LEU A 307 -3.26 1.39 -9.02
C LEU A 307 -3.01 2.20 -10.29
N LEU A 308 -1.89 2.93 -10.39
CA LEU A 308 -1.52 3.68 -11.59
C LEU A 308 -1.17 2.75 -12.76
N ARG A 309 -0.60 1.57 -12.49
CA ARG A 309 -0.41 0.54 -13.52
C ARG A 309 -1.74 0.01 -14.06
N GLN A 310 -2.81 0.09 -13.27
CA GLN A 310 -4.13 -0.43 -13.60
C GLN A 310 -5.07 0.64 -14.14
N ALA A 311 -4.65 1.91 -14.13
CA ALA A 311 -5.43 3.02 -14.66
C ALA A 311 -5.30 3.02 -16.18
N ASP A 312 -6.43 2.80 -16.86
CA ASP A 312 -6.57 2.93 -18.30
C ASP A 312 -6.71 4.43 -18.61
N PHE A 313 -5.58 5.12 -18.81
CA PHE A 313 -5.60 6.52 -19.19
C PHE A 313 -5.87 6.61 -20.69
N PRO A 314 -6.99 7.23 -21.13
CA PRO A 314 -7.19 7.48 -22.55
C PRO A 314 -6.08 8.42 -23.03
N ASP A 315 -5.36 8.01 -24.07
CA ASP A 315 -4.28 8.79 -24.67
C ASP A 315 -4.78 10.19 -25.02
N ALA A 316 -4.10 11.20 -24.51
CA ALA A 316 -4.34 12.59 -24.86
C ALA A 316 -3.70 12.88 -26.23
N ASP A 317 -4.21 12.28 -27.30
CA ASP A 317 -3.78 12.57 -28.65
C ASP A 317 -4.47 13.84 -29.19
N HIS A 318 -3.70 14.92 -29.17
CA HIS A 318 -3.54 15.91 -30.24
C HIS A 318 -4.75 16.30 -31.10
N HIS A 319 -5.51 17.31 -30.64
CA HIS A 319 -6.13 18.31 -31.53
C HIS A 319 -5.94 19.73 -31.00
N GLU A 320 -4.68 20.17 -30.87
CA GLU A 320 -4.35 21.60 -31.00
C GLU A 320 -3.75 21.82 -32.38
N THR A 321 -4.62 21.98 -33.39
CA THR A 321 -4.23 22.53 -34.69
C THR A 321 -3.97 24.03 -34.51
N SER A 322 -2.69 24.41 -34.45
CA SER A 322 -2.29 25.80 -34.71
C SER A 322 -2.67 26.22 -36.14
N PRO A 323 -3.06 27.49 -36.36
CA PRO A 323 -3.76 27.90 -37.58
C PRO A 323 -2.80 28.04 -38.75
N GLN A 324 -3.11 27.35 -39.86
CA GLN A 324 -2.52 27.69 -41.15
C GLN A 324 -3.34 28.82 -41.80
N THR A 325 -2.63 29.91 -42.07
CA THR A 325 -3.00 30.97 -43.01
C THR A 325 -3.30 30.40 -44.39
N GLU A 326 -4.47 30.70 -44.93
CA GLU A 326 -4.62 31.06 -46.35
C GLU A 326 -5.93 31.84 -46.57
N ASN A 327 -5.77 32.97 -47.25
CA ASN A 327 -6.82 33.92 -47.60
C ASN A 327 -7.74 33.34 -48.69
N THR A 328 -9.05 33.51 -48.54
CA THR A 328 -9.90 34.00 -49.65
C THR A 328 -11.08 34.78 -49.08
N VAL A 329 -11.22 35.97 -49.65
CA VAL A 329 -12.24 36.99 -49.44
C VAL A 329 -13.60 36.49 -49.95
N GLU A 330 -14.67 36.73 -49.20
CA GLU A 330 -15.93 37.23 -49.76
C GLU A 330 -16.76 37.91 -48.66
N ASP A 331 -17.21 39.12 -49.00
CA ASP A 331 -17.98 40.05 -48.19
C ASP A 331 -19.35 39.50 -47.80
N GLU A 332 -19.77 39.70 -46.55
CA GLU A 332 -21.15 40.12 -46.28
C GLU A 332 -21.27 40.86 -44.95
N VAL A 333 -21.67 42.12 -45.07
CA VAL A 333 -21.96 43.08 -44.00
C VAL A 333 -23.39 42.83 -43.50
N ILE A 334 -23.59 42.49 -42.22
CA ILE A 334 -24.84 42.84 -41.50
C ILE A 334 -24.51 43.22 -40.03
N THR A 335 -25.07 44.35 -39.65
CA THR A 335 -24.97 45.14 -38.42
C THR A 335 -25.92 44.70 -37.29
N GLY A 336 -25.58 45.04 -36.04
CA GLY A 336 -26.48 45.10 -34.87
C GLY A 336 -25.85 44.43 -33.64
N VAL A 337 -25.23 45.13 -32.68
CA VAL A 337 -25.84 45.90 -31.57
C VAL A 337 -26.93 45.10 -30.86
N ASP A 338 -26.64 44.56 -29.69
CA ASP A 338 -27.32 44.94 -28.43
C ASP A 338 -26.59 44.36 -27.21
N GLU A 339 -26.24 45.28 -26.31
CA GLU A 339 -25.90 45.04 -24.91
C GLU A 339 -27.19 44.68 -24.16
N GLU A 340 -27.17 43.66 -23.29
CA GLU A 340 -28.14 43.60 -22.20
C GLU A 340 -27.53 43.03 -20.91
N ASN A 341 -27.89 43.69 -19.82
CA ASN A 341 -27.35 43.65 -18.47
C ASN A 341 -27.91 42.50 -17.60
N ASP A 342 -27.05 42.04 -16.67
CA ASP A 342 -27.30 41.62 -15.26
C ASP A 342 -28.21 40.40 -14.94
N PRO A 343 -28.24 39.88 -13.67
CA PRO A 343 -27.37 40.11 -12.50
C PRO A 343 -26.99 38.86 -11.67
N ASP A 344 -26.09 39.09 -10.70
CA ASP A 344 -25.91 38.47 -9.37
C ASP A 344 -26.60 37.14 -9.00
N PHE A 345 -25.80 36.14 -8.61
CA PHE A 345 -26.22 35.05 -7.72
C PHE A 345 -25.40 35.08 -6.42
N SER A 346 -26.01 35.60 -5.36
CA SER A 346 -25.57 35.49 -3.98
C SER A 346 -25.78 34.07 -3.44
N PHE A 347 -24.79 33.52 -2.76
CA PHE A 347 -24.85 32.21 -2.10
C PHE A 347 -25.10 32.42 -0.60
N ASP A 348 -26.25 31.99 -0.08
CA ASP A 348 -26.58 32.02 1.35
C ASP A 348 -26.35 30.63 1.98
N PRO A 349 -25.60 30.53 3.10
CA PRO A 349 -25.34 29.27 3.81
C PRO A 349 -26.39 29.03 4.92
N TRP A 350 -26.56 27.76 5.31
CA TRP A 350 -27.29 27.26 6.50
C TRP A 350 -28.78 26.88 6.36
N MET A 351 -29.02 25.59 6.11
CA MET A 351 -30.04 24.78 6.80
C MET A 351 -29.35 23.43 7.10
N GLY A 352 -29.31 22.86 8.31
CA GLY A 352 -30.29 22.87 9.39
C GLY A 352 -30.76 21.43 9.64
N TRP A 353 -29.85 20.50 9.95
CA TRP A 353 -30.21 19.15 10.39
C TRP A 353 -30.20 19.07 11.92
N GLN A 354 -31.39 19.19 12.51
CA GLN A 354 -31.67 18.83 13.90
C GLN A 354 -32.20 17.39 13.92
N GLY A 355 -31.48 16.49 14.59
CA GLY A 355 -31.91 15.12 14.85
C GLY A 355 -31.27 14.63 16.15
N SER A 356 -32.12 14.52 17.18
CA SER A 356 -31.84 14.10 18.54
C SER A 356 -31.17 12.72 18.63
N LEU A 357 -30.04 12.62 19.33
CA LEU A 357 -29.43 11.36 19.78
C LEU A 357 -30.02 10.98 21.15
N ASP A 358 -30.81 9.92 21.20
CA ASP A 358 -31.21 9.24 22.44
C ASP A 358 -30.23 8.06 22.67
N PRO A 359 -29.53 7.98 23.82
CA PRO A 359 -28.55 6.94 24.09
C PRO A 359 -29.23 5.73 24.77
N PHE A 360 -28.90 4.53 24.29
CA PHE A 360 -29.34 3.21 24.77
C PHE A 360 -30.72 2.73 24.28
N GLY A 361 -30.71 1.89 23.25
CA GLY A 361 -31.86 1.08 22.85
C GLY A 361 -31.44 -0.06 21.93
N TYR A 362 -31.32 -1.26 22.49
CA TYR A 362 -31.24 -2.51 21.73
C TYR A 362 -32.47 -2.65 20.82
N LEU A 363 -32.29 -2.86 19.52
CA LEU A 363 -33.34 -3.37 18.65
C LEU A 363 -32.87 -4.64 17.96
N GLN A 364 -33.62 -5.70 18.24
CA GLN A 364 -33.45 -7.06 17.76
C GLN A 364 -33.82 -7.16 16.29
N LEU A 365 -33.00 -7.93 15.56
CA LEU A 365 -33.26 -8.40 14.20
C LEU A 365 -34.34 -9.49 14.23
N SER A 366 -35.60 -9.07 14.19
CA SER A 366 -36.72 -9.92 13.77
C SER A 366 -37.83 -8.99 13.31
N ASP A 367 -37.86 -8.65 12.02
CA ASP A 367 -39.06 -8.21 11.28
C ASP A 367 -38.72 -7.80 9.83
N LEU A 368 -38.08 -8.67 9.06
CA LEU A 368 -38.12 -8.62 7.60
C LEU A 368 -38.09 -10.06 7.06
N TYR A 369 -39.28 -10.64 6.96
CA TYR A 369 -39.62 -11.70 6.01
C TYR A 369 -40.04 -11.07 4.69
#